data_AF-A0A9N7VKV1-F1
#
_entry.id   AF-A0A9N7VKV1-F1
#
_cell.length_a   1.000
_cell.length_b   1.000
_cell.length_c   1.000
_cell.angle_alpha   90.00
_cell.angle_beta   90.00
_cell.angle_gamma   90.00
#
_symmetry.space_group_name_H-M   'P 1'
#
loop_
_entity.id
_entity.type
_entity.pdbx_description
1 polymer ?
#
loop_
_entity_poly.entity_id
_entity_poly.type
_entity_poly.pdbx_seq_one_letter_code
_entity_poly.pdbx_strand_id
1 'polypeptide(L)'
;MARVCVYGGNTYRLLEEFRLSRCERCRCEANREVYCSISGCPAPHCVNPTYEPNHCCPICKAGPNCFAGSRVIPAGQRVNIDEQTVCYCTYRDGTWHTHPYATCEQPPQPSPTPDARIKPSRDEDTYGKGGRTYIARLDAIP
;
A
#
# COMPACT_ATOMS: atom_id res chain seq x y z
N MET A 1 -41.75 15.35 42.23
CA MET A 1 -40.38 14.82 42.05
C MET A 1 -39.93 15.14 40.64
N ALA A 2 -38.76 15.76 40.46
CA ALA A 2 -38.30 16.21 39.15
C ALA A 2 -38.00 15.01 38.23
N ARG A 3 -38.55 15.02 37.02
CA ARG A 3 -38.36 14.00 35.98
C ARG A 3 -37.22 14.43 35.05
N VAL A 4 -36.03 14.59 35.61
CA VAL A 4 -34.85 15.13 34.91
C VAL A 4 -33.58 14.39 35.35
N CYS A 5 -32.56 14.41 34.51
CA CYS A 5 -31.19 14.02 34.86
C CYS A 5 -30.36 15.29 35.14
N VAL A 6 -29.38 15.17 36.04
CA VAL A 6 -28.37 16.22 36.27
C VAL A 6 -27.01 15.67 35.91
N TYR A 7 -26.31 16.32 34.97
CA TYR A 7 -25.02 15.86 34.47
C TYR A 7 -24.12 17.04 34.09
N GLY A 8 -22.89 17.07 34.61
CA GLY A 8 -21.92 18.15 34.34
C GLY A 8 -22.42 19.55 34.73
N GLY A 9 -23.25 19.65 35.77
CA GLY A 9 -23.85 20.92 36.22
C GLY A 9 -25.08 21.37 35.41
N ASN A 10 -25.48 20.63 34.37
CA ASN A 10 -26.65 20.92 33.55
C ASN A 10 -27.80 19.95 33.87
N THR A 11 -29.03 20.38 33.57
CA THR A 11 -30.26 19.60 33.78
C THR A 11 -30.87 19.21 32.44
N TYR A 12 -31.15 17.94 32.24
CA TYR A 12 -31.68 17.36 30.99
C TYR A 12 -33.01 16.66 31.23
N ARG A 13 -33.94 16.74 30.26
CA ARG A 13 -35.23 16.06 30.31
C ARG A 13 -35.06 14.56 30.07
N LEU A 14 -36.01 13.75 30.53
CA LEU A 14 -36.01 12.31 30.20
C LEU A 14 -36.03 12.11 28.68
N LEU A 15 -35.24 11.15 28.23
CA LEU A 15 -34.99 10.78 26.83
C LEU A 15 -34.29 11.87 26.00
N GLU A 16 -33.87 12.98 26.62
CA GLU A 16 -33.09 14.02 25.95
C GLU A 16 -31.69 13.51 25.60
N GLU A 17 -31.33 13.66 24.33
CA GLU A 17 -29.98 13.40 23.83
C GLU A 17 -29.19 14.71 23.75
N PHE A 18 -27.94 14.66 24.20
CA PHE A 18 -27.02 15.79 24.16
C PHE A 18 -25.61 15.32 23.80
N ARG A 19 -24.76 16.26 23.39
CA ARG A 19 -23.37 15.99 23.00
C ARG A 19 -22.42 16.74 23.92
N LEU A 20 -21.52 16.00 24.54
CA LEU A 20 -20.44 16.57 25.36
C LEU A 20 -19.26 16.97 24.49
N SER A 21 -19.00 16.15 23.48
CA SER A 21 -17.99 16.41 22.46
C SER A 21 -18.53 15.92 21.12
N ARG A 22 -17.69 16.00 20.10
CA ARG A 22 -18.09 15.50 18.78
C ARG A 22 -18.09 14.00 18.65
N CYS A 23 -17.32 13.33 19.49
CA CYS A 23 -17.28 11.89 19.58
C CYS A 23 -18.22 11.34 20.65
N GLU A 24 -18.63 12.15 21.61
CA GLU A 24 -19.40 11.70 22.76
C GLU A 24 -20.83 12.21 22.74
N ARG A 25 -21.78 11.28 22.71
CA ARG A 25 -23.21 11.55 22.80
C ARG A 25 -23.74 10.87 24.06
N CYS A 26 -24.56 11.59 24.81
CA CYS A 26 -25.20 11.09 26.01
C CYS A 26 -26.72 11.20 25.90
N ARG A 27 -27.42 10.35 26.64
CA ARG A 27 -28.88 10.39 26.76
C ARG A 27 -29.29 10.25 28.22
N CYS A 28 -30.25 11.09 28.64
CA CYS A 28 -30.92 10.93 29.92
C CYS A 28 -31.99 9.85 29.80
N GLU A 29 -31.85 8.74 30.53
CA GLU A 29 -32.79 7.62 30.46
C GLU A 29 -33.96 7.76 31.44
N ALA A 30 -35.00 6.96 31.25
CA ALA A 30 -36.21 6.98 32.10
C ALA A 30 -35.93 6.66 33.59
N ASN A 31 -34.82 5.96 33.88
CA ASN A 31 -34.35 5.67 35.24
C ASN A 31 -33.66 6.87 35.92
N ARG A 32 -33.55 8.02 35.22
CA ARG A 32 -32.86 9.25 35.64
C ARG A 32 -31.33 9.13 35.69
N GLU A 33 -30.76 8.20 34.95
CA GLU A 33 -29.32 8.11 34.75
C GLU A 33 -28.94 8.60 33.35
N VAL A 34 -27.74 9.13 33.23
CA VAL A 34 -27.17 9.53 31.95
C VAL A 34 -26.28 8.42 31.43
N TYR A 35 -26.55 7.99 30.21
CA TYR A 35 -25.74 7.00 29.50
C TYR A 35 -25.04 7.67 28.34
N CYS A 36 -23.71 7.58 28.32
CA CYS A 36 -22.87 8.17 27.28
C CYS A 36 -22.25 7.08 26.39
N SER A 37 -22.19 7.36 25.10
CA SER A 37 -21.54 6.56 24.08
C SER A 37 -20.44 7.39 23.43
N ILE A 38 -19.24 6.83 23.41
CA ILE A 38 -18.07 7.42 22.75
C ILE A 38 -17.90 6.71 21.41
N SER A 39 -17.91 7.50 20.34
CA SER A 39 -17.68 7.02 18.98
C SER A 39 -16.20 6.77 18.78
N GLY A 40 -15.82 5.51 18.54
CA GLY A 40 -14.50 5.17 18.03
C GLY A 40 -14.35 5.55 16.56
N CYS A 41 -13.16 5.96 16.16
CA CYS A 41 -12.89 6.31 14.76
C CYS A 41 -12.31 5.12 13.99
N PRO A 42 -12.81 4.86 12.77
CA PRO A 42 -12.19 3.85 11.91
C PRO A 42 -10.77 4.31 11.50
N ALA A 43 -9.92 3.34 11.17
CA ALA A 43 -8.60 3.64 10.64
C ALA A 43 -8.75 4.37 9.28
N PRO A 44 -8.07 5.51 9.07
CA PRO A 44 -8.16 6.23 7.82
C PRO A 44 -7.52 5.42 6.67
N HIS A 45 -8.08 5.56 5.47
CA HIS A 45 -7.57 4.92 4.25
C HIS A 45 -6.56 5.81 3.50
N CYS A 46 -5.97 6.79 4.18
CA CYS A 46 -4.96 7.69 3.64
C CYS A 46 -3.82 7.86 4.64
N VAL A 47 -2.65 8.21 4.13
CA VAL A 47 -1.47 8.49 4.95
C VAL A 47 -1.41 9.93 5.47
N ASN A 48 -2.29 10.80 4.98
CA ASN A 48 -2.39 12.20 5.35
C ASN A 48 -3.81 12.62 5.81
N PRO A 49 -4.36 11.98 6.87
CA PRO A 49 -5.65 12.37 7.42
C PRO A 49 -5.62 13.80 7.97
N THR A 50 -6.74 14.51 7.86
CA THR A 50 -6.92 15.86 8.42
C THR A 50 -7.98 15.85 9.52
N TYR A 51 -7.69 16.54 10.63
CA TYR A 51 -8.62 16.70 11.75
C TYR A 51 -9.33 18.03 11.62
N GLU A 52 -10.65 17.97 11.41
CA GLU A 52 -11.45 19.18 11.30
C GLU A 52 -12.15 19.51 12.62
N PRO A 53 -12.21 20.80 12.98
CA PRO A 53 -12.92 21.24 14.16
C PRO A 53 -14.44 21.16 14.02
N ASN A 54 -15.02 20.47 13.01
CA ASN A 54 -16.42 20.03 12.95
C ASN A 54 -16.65 18.50 12.78
N HIS A 55 -15.59 17.68 12.77
CA HIS A 55 -15.66 16.21 12.73
C HIS A 55 -15.14 15.52 14.01
N CYS A 56 -15.73 14.38 14.39
CA CYS A 56 -15.15 13.53 15.44
C CYS A 56 -13.89 12.82 14.94
N CYS A 57 -13.97 12.28 13.73
CA CYS A 57 -12.93 11.45 13.13
C CYS A 57 -12.11 12.19 12.09
N PRO A 58 -10.86 11.76 11.87
CA PRO A 58 -10.04 12.28 10.79
C PRO A 58 -10.68 11.98 9.43
N ILE A 59 -10.50 12.89 8.48
CA ILE A 59 -11.00 12.75 7.11
C ILE A 59 -9.86 12.74 6.08
N CYS A 60 -10.05 11.94 5.03
CA CYS A 60 -9.17 11.88 3.86
C CYS A 60 -9.78 12.74 2.74
N LYS A 61 -9.43 14.03 2.68
CA LYS A 61 -10.03 14.98 1.72
C LYS A 61 -9.87 14.58 0.26
N ALA A 62 -8.70 14.03 -0.08
CA ALA A 62 -8.38 13.55 -1.43
C ALA A 62 -8.76 12.07 -1.65
N GLY A 63 -9.50 11.46 -0.73
CA GLY A 63 -9.79 10.03 -0.75
C GLY A 63 -8.61 9.16 -0.34
N PRO A 64 -8.69 7.84 -0.59
CA PRO A 64 -7.66 6.89 -0.20
C PRO A 64 -6.34 7.13 -0.95
N ASN A 65 -5.21 7.04 -0.24
CA ASN A 65 -3.89 7.27 -0.80
C ASN A 65 -2.80 6.56 0.01
N CYS A 66 -1.59 6.51 -0.54
CA CYS A 66 -0.43 5.90 0.10
C CYS A 66 0.88 6.56 -0.32
N PHE A 67 1.97 6.21 0.36
CA PHE A 67 3.31 6.71 0.06
C PHE A 67 3.97 5.95 -1.10
N ALA A 68 4.43 6.67 -2.11
CA ALA A 68 5.37 6.20 -3.11
C ALA A 68 6.72 6.90 -2.87
N GLY A 69 7.59 6.27 -2.08
CA GLY A 69 8.79 6.92 -1.58
C GLY A 69 8.44 8.11 -0.68
N SER A 70 8.81 9.33 -1.10
CA SER A 70 8.52 10.58 -0.39
C SER A 70 7.22 11.28 -0.85
N ARG A 71 6.56 10.76 -1.90
CA ARG A 71 5.37 11.36 -2.50
C ARG A 71 4.10 10.62 -2.06
N VAL A 72 2.96 11.30 -2.07
CA VAL A 72 1.65 10.69 -1.83
C VAL A 72 0.92 10.53 -3.15
N ILE A 73 0.40 9.33 -3.42
CA ILE A 73 -0.29 8.99 -4.68
C ILE A 73 -1.70 8.44 -4.38
N PRO A 74 -2.70 8.71 -5.23
CA PRO A 74 -4.06 8.23 -5.00
C PRO A 74 -4.17 6.71 -5.17
N ALA A 75 -5.06 6.08 -4.41
CA ALA A 75 -5.38 4.65 -4.55
C ALA A 75 -5.97 4.34 -5.93
N GLY A 76 -5.60 3.19 -6.49
CA GLY A 76 -6.14 2.70 -7.77
C GLY A 76 -5.52 3.31 -9.03
N GLN A 77 -4.56 4.22 -8.90
CA GLN A 77 -3.84 4.80 -10.04
C GLN A 77 -2.39 4.28 -10.11
N ARG A 78 -1.91 3.99 -11.32
CA ARG A 78 -0.49 3.80 -11.65
C ARG A 78 0.10 5.15 -12.03
N VAL A 79 1.17 5.57 -11.37
CA VAL A 79 1.84 6.84 -11.61
C VAL A 79 3.33 6.65 -11.80
N ASN A 80 3.91 7.40 -12.73
CA ASN A 80 5.36 7.44 -12.93
C ASN A 80 5.96 8.37 -11.87
N ILE A 81 6.80 7.82 -11.00
CA ILE A 81 7.54 8.61 -9.99
C ILE A 81 8.78 9.22 -10.64
N ASP A 82 9.50 8.41 -11.42
CA ASP A 82 10.70 8.76 -12.19
C ASP A 82 10.62 8.13 -13.60
N GLU A 83 11.58 8.42 -14.48
CA GLU A 83 11.62 7.90 -15.87
C GLU A 83 11.58 6.37 -15.97
N GLN A 84 11.98 5.67 -14.91
CA GLN A 84 12.07 4.21 -14.85
C GLN A 84 11.33 3.62 -13.65
N THR A 85 10.42 4.33 -12.99
CA THR A 85 9.73 3.78 -11.81
C THR A 85 8.26 4.12 -11.82
N VAL A 86 7.45 3.08 -11.92
CA VAL A 86 5.98 3.16 -11.88
C VAL A 86 5.51 2.62 -10.55
N CYS A 87 4.83 3.45 -9.77
CA CYS A 87 4.24 3.03 -8.51
C CYS A 87 2.73 2.96 -8.59
N TYR A 88 2.13 2.02 -7.87
CA TYR A 88 0.70 1.86 -7.78
C TYR A 88 0.27 1.57 -6.35
N CYS A 89 -0.82 2.21 -5.97
CA CYS A 89 -1.36 2.15 -4.62
C CYS A 89 -2.49 1.13 -4.55
N THR A 90 -2.24 0.00 -3.88
CA THR A 90 -3.20 -1.11 -3.76
C THR A 90 -3.88 -1.17 -2.39
N TYR A 91 -5.01 -1.87 -2.37
CA TYR A 91 -5.65 -2.30 -1.13
C TYR A 91 -4.93 -3.55 -0.58
N ARG A 92 -4.92 -3.69 0.73
CA ARG A 92 -4.47 -4.90 1.43
C ARG A 92 -5.40 -6.06 1.10
N ASP A 93 -4.83 -7.19 0.71
CA ASP A 93 -5.56 -8.38 0.26
C ASP A 93 -6.67 -8.78 1.25
N GLY A 94 -7.90 -8.90 0.74
CA GLY A 94 -9.08 -9.27 1.53
C GLY A 94 -9.63 -8.16 2.43
N THR A 95 -9.07 -6.95 2.42
CA THR A 95 -9.54 -5.81 3.23
C THR A 95 -9.80 -4.59 2.37
N TRP A 96 -10.78 -3.76 2.73
CA TRP A 96 -11.01 -2.45 2.11
C TRP A 96 -9.99 -1.39 2.56
N HIS A 97 -8.84 -1.80 3.10
CA HIS A 97 -7.82 -0.92 3.66
C HIS A 97 -6.69 -0.73 2.67
N THR A 98 -6.29 0.51 2.42
CA THR A 98 -5.13 0.82 1.59
C THR A 98 -3.84 0.40 2.28
N HIS A 99 -2.87 -0.13 1.52
CA HIS A 99 -1.53 -0.32 2.06
C HIS A 99 -0.88 1.06 2.23
N PRO A 100 -0.23 1.37 3.37
CA PRO A 100 0.38 2.69 3.58
C PRO A 100 1.51 3.02 2.60
N TYR A 101 2.07 2.00 1.94
CA TYR A 101 3.14 2.13 0.95
C TYR A 101 2.68 1.54 -0.38
N ALA A 102 2.96 2.26 -1.47
CA ALA A 102 2.72 1.83 -2.83
C ALA A 102 3.70 0.73 -3.25
N THR A 103 3.27 -0.11 -4.18
CA THR A 103 4.14 -1.08 -4.85
C THR A 103 4.77 -0.39 -6.06
N CYS A 104 6.10 -0.44 -6.19
CA CYS A 104 6.83 0.22 -7.27
C CYS A 104 7.56 -0.81 -8.13
N GLU A 105 7.40 -0.70 -9.44
CA GLU A 105 7.98 -1.57 -10.45
C GLU A 105 8.89 -0.74 -11.37
N GLN A 106 10.08 -1.27 -11.67
CA GLN A 106 10.94 -0.73 -12.72
C GLN A 106 10.67 -1.46 -14.04
N PRO A 107 10.60 -0.78 -15.18
CA PRO A 107 10.59 -1.46 -16.47
C PRO A 107 11.80 -2.39 -16.57
N PRO A 108 11.65 -3.60 -17.13
CA PRO A 108 12.80 -4.46 -17.37
C PRO A 108 13.80 -3.72 -18.26
N GLN A 109 15.06 -3.64 -17.81
CA GLN A 109 16.12 -3.12 -18.68
C GLN A 109 16.16 -3.95 -19.97
N PRO A 110 16.35 -3.32 -21.15
CA PRO A 110 16.65 -4.09 -22.35
C PRO A 110 17.91 -4.89 -22.06
N SER A 111 17.79 -6.22 -22.12
CA SER A 111 18.93 -7.13 -22.05
C SER A 111 19.98 -6.66 -23.07
N PRO A 112 21.28 -6.65 -22.74
CA PRO A 112 22.29 -6.41 -23.75
C PRO A 112 22.14 -7.51 -24.81
N THR A 113 21.71 -7.13 -26.01
CA THR A 113 21.74 -8.02 -27.16
C THR A 113 23.20 -8.41 -27.40
N PRO A 114 23.55 -9.71 -27.44
CA PRO A 114 24.88 -10.11 -27.85
C PRO A 114 24.94 -10.07 -29.37
N ASP A 115 25.10 -8.88 -29.96
CA ASP A 115 25.23 -8.75 -31.42
C ASP A 115 26.69 -8.52 -31.85
N ALA A 116 27.29 -9.65 -32.24
CA ALA A 116 28.21 -9.85 -33.36
C ALA A 116 29.38 -8.85 -33.59
N ARG A 117 30.61 -9.30 -33.27
CA ARG A 117 31.78 -9.18 -34.18
C ARG A 117 32.94 -10.09 -33.79
N ILE A 118 32.83 -11.41 -34.00
CA ILE A 118 34.04 -12.21 -34.29
C ILE A 118 34.26 -12.08 -35.79
N LYS A 119 35.20 -11.23 -36.19
CA LYS A 119 35.69 -11.19 -37.58
C LYS A 119 36.41 -12.52 -37.85
N PRO A 120 36.17 -13.21 -38.97
CA PRO A 120 37.06 -14.28 -39.41
C PRO A 120 38.31 -13.62 -39.98
N SER A 121 39.45 -13.74 -39.30
CA SER A 121 40.75 -13.47 -39.92
C SER A 121 41.09 -14.64 -40.85
N ARG A 122 40.93 -14.43 -42.16
CA ARG A 122 41.70 -15.19 -43.15
C ARG A 122 43.12 -14.65 -43.05
N ASP A 123 44.07 -15.52 -42.71
CA ASP A 123 45.39 -15.52 -43.33
C ASP A 123 45.85 -16.96 -43.51
N GLU A 124 46.33 -17.17 -44.72
CA GLU A 124 46.81 -18.39 -45.38
C GLU A 124 48.25 -18.65 -44.92
N ASP A 125 48.62 -19.92 -44.67
CA ASP A 125 49.80 -20.58 -45.28
C ASP A 125 50.33 -21.80 -44.50
N THR A 126 50.06 -22.97 -45.10
CA THR A 126 51.04 -23.95 -45.58
C THR A 126 52.01 -24.66 -44.60
N TYR A 127 51.91 -26.00 -44.63
CA TYR A 127 52.99 -27.02 -44.59
C TYR A 127 53.05 -27.95 -43.35
N GLY A 128 52.73 -29.24 -43.56
CA GLY A 128 53.49 -30.33 -42.92
C GLY A 128 52.72 -31.48 -42.24
N LYS A 129 52.46 -32.54 -43.01
CA LYS A 129 52.65 -33.97 -42.67
C LYS A 129 52.04 -34.57 -41.39
N GLY A 130 51.09 -35.49 -41.62
CA GLY A 130 51.29 -36.91 -41.27
C GLY A 130 50.50 -37.46 -40.07
N GLY A 131 49.88 -38.64 -40.26
CA GLY A 131 49.58 -39.56 -39.17
C GLY A 131 48.12 -40.00 -39.05
N ARG A 132 47.81 -41.12 -39.70
CA ARG A 132 46.56 -41.89 -39.57
C ARG A 132 46.63 -42.74 -38.29
N THR A 133 45.45 -43.15 -37.78
CA THR A 133 45.16 -44.31 -36.88
C THR A 133 44.93 -44.01 -35.39
N TYR A 134 44.08 -44.67 -34.59
CA TYR A 134 43.16 -45.82 -34.74
C TYR A 134 41.91 -45.58 -33.86
N ILE A 135 40.82 -46.24 -34.24
CA ILE A 135 39.57 -46.44 -33.51
C ILE A 135 39.82 -47.28 -32.24
N ALA A 136 39.16 -46.94 -31.13
CA ALA A 136 38.78 -47.93 -30.11
C ALA A 136 37.49 -47.47 -29.42
N ARG A 137 36.45 -48.29 -29.54
CA ARG A 137 35.18 -48.16 -28.84
C ARG A 137 34.91 -49.47 -28.09
N LEU A 138 34.30 -49.36 -26.90
CA LEU A 138 33.79 -50.41 -25.99
C LEU A 138 34.90 -51.17 -25.21
N ASP A 139 34.86 -51.39 -23.88
CA ASP A 139 33.79 -51.69 -22.89
C ASP A 139 34.25 -51.27 -21.45
N ALA A 140 33.42 -50.65 -20.61
CA ALA A 140 32.57 -51.21 -19.52
C ALA A 140 33.21 -51.30 -18.09
N ILE A 141 32.73 -50.42 -17.19
CA ILE A 141 32.32 -50.59 -15.74
C ILE A 141 33.39 -51.12 -14.74
N PRO A 142 33.62 -50.49 -13.55
CA PRO A 142 32.66 -50.17 -12.48
C PRO A 142 32.21 -48.71 -12.36
#